data_AF-F0GFD5-F1
#
_entry.id   AF-F0GFD5-F1
#
_cell.length_a   1.000
_cell.length_b   1.000
_cell.length_c   1.000
_cell.angle_alpha   90.00
_cell.angle_beta   90.00
_cell.angle_gamma   90.00
#
_symmetry.space_group_name_H-M   'P 1'
#
loop_
_entity.id
_entity.type
_entity.pdbx_description
1 polymer ?
#
loop_
_entity_poly.entity_id
_entity_poly.type
_entity_poly.pdbx_seq_one_letter_code
_entity_poly.pdbx_strand_id
1 'polypeptide(L)'
;MNRDAVAPDDTTVDVDDCWNRIGTRGDRSCERLDDCLRCLNCPVYADHAARLLERPLDAAEMAEAARRMSGFDTAHAHAADGEARHAALAFRVADEWLALPIGVLREIAGTRPIHSLPHRRHSAVRGVVNIRGTLRIAISIG
;
A
#
# COMPACT_ATOMS: atom_id res chain seq x y z
N MET A 1 -22.96 16.70 -38.94
CA MET A 1 -23.55 15.57 -38.20
C MET A 1 -22.85 14.29 -38.64
N ASN A 2 -21.94 13.76 -37.85
CA ASN A 2 -21.68 12.32 -37.84
C ASN A 2 -21.19 11.98 -36.44
N ARG A 3 -22.08 11.33 -35.68
CA ARG A 3 -21.74 10.67 -34.42
C ARG A 3 -21.02 9.40 -34.81
N ASP A 4 -19.70 9.40 -34.71
CA ASP A 4 -18.95 8.16 -34.68
C ASP A 4 -19.42 7.40 -33.44
N ALA A 5 -20.06 6.27 -33.68
CA ALA A 5 -20.49 5.35 -32.65
C ALA A 5 -19.24 4.88 -31.90
N VAL A 6 -19.07 5.33 -30.67
CA VAL A 6 -18.15 4.73 -29.71
C VAL A 6 -18.55 3.27 -29.60
N ALA A 7 -17.70 2.38 -30.11
CA ALA A 7 -17.86 0.94 -29.93
C ALA A 7 -18.07 0.64 -28.44
N PRO A 8 -18.91 -0.33 -28.07
CA PRO A 8 -19.14 -0.65 -26.67
C PRO A 8 -17.79 -0.96 -26.01
N ASP A 9 -17.52 -0.24 -24.92
CA ASP A 9 -16.34 -0.40 -24.08
C ASP A 9 -16.43 -1.75 -23.36
N ASP A 10 -15.91 -2.80 -24.01
CA ASP A 10 -15.80 -4.18 -23.51
C ASP A 10 -14.86 -4.31 -22.30
N THR A 11 -14.33 -3.17 -21.82
CA THR A 11 -13.38 -3.07 -20.71
C THR A 11 -14.06 -2.88 -19.35
N THR A 12 -15.39 -2.85 -19.29
CA THR A 12 -16.12 -2.63 -18.03
C THR A 12 -16.46 -3.97 -17.34
N VAL A 13 -15.83 -4.23 -16.18
CA VAL A 13 -16.14 -5.41 -15.36
C VAL A 13 -17.24 -5.06 -14.39
N ASP A 14 -18.38 -5.74 -14.50
CA ASP A 14 -19.45 -5.68 -13.51
C ASP A 14 -19.01 -6.41 -12.23
N VAL A 15 -18.89 -5.63 -11.15
CA VAL A 15 -18.43 -6.08 -9.83
C VAL A 15 -19.56 -5.81 -8.84
N ASP A 16 -20.19 -6.87 -8.34
CA ASP A 16 -21.08 -6.76 -7.17
C ASP A 16 -20.22 -6.59 -5.91
N ASP A 17 -20.14 -5.35 -5.44
CA ASP A 17 -19.28 -4.95 -4.33
C ASP A 17 -19.95 -5.18 -2.96
N CYS A 18 -20.55 -6.35 -2.76
CA CYS A 18 -21.34 -6.69 -1.57
C CYS A 18 -20.58 -6.43 -0.25
N TRP A 19 -19.24 -6.45 -0.26
CA TRP A 19 -18.39 -6.13 0.88
C TRP A 19 -18.53 -4.68 1.38
N ASN A 20 -18.90 -3.73 0.51
CA ASN A 20 -19.15 -2.33 0.83
C ASN A 20 -20.59 -2.10 1.32
N ARG A 21 -21.56 -2.89 0.84
CA ARG A 21 -22.99 -2.74 1.16
C ARG A 21 -23.40 -3.51 2.41
N ILE A 22 -23.19 -4.83 2.40
CA ILE A 22 -23.63 -5.76 3.46
C ILE A 22 -22.48 -6.46 4.19
N GLY A 23 -21.23 -6.32 3.72
CA GLY A 23 -20.07 -7.01 4.27
C GLY A 23 -19.29 -6.22 5.32
N THR A 24 -18.00 -6.52 5.46
CA THR A 24 -17.14 -5.95 6.52
C THR A 24 -16.97 -4.43 6.47
N ARG A 25 -17.18 -3.79 5.32
CA ARG A 25 -17.16 -2.33 5.16
C ARG A 25 -18.57 -1.71 5.13
N GLY A 26 -19.61 -2.53 5.11
CA GLY A 26 -21.01 -2.10 5.14
C GLY A 26 -21.65 -2.34 6.51
N ASP A 27 -22.94 -2.70 6.51
CA ASP A 27 -23.73 -2.94 7.73
C ASP A 27 -23.48 -4.30 8.41
N ARG A 28 -22.64 -5.14 7.79
CA ARG A 28 -22.27 -6.49 8.27
C ARG A 28 -23.44 -7.48 8.34
N SER A 29 -24.52 -7.24 7.60
CA SER A 29 -25.67 -8.16 7.50
C SER A 29 -25.44 -9.40 6.62
N CYS A 30 -24.29 -9.51 5.94
CA CYS A 30 -23.96 -10.65 5.08
C CYS A 30 -23.84 -11.95 5.87
N GLU A 31 -24.74 -12.90 5.62
CA GLU A 31 -24.77 -14.25 6.24
C GLU A 31 -23.44 -15.03 6.10
N ARG A 32 -22.70 -14.82 5.01
CA ARG A 32 -21.42 -15.51 4.78
C ARG A 32 -20.32 -15.09 5.76
N LEU A 33 -20.50 -13.98 6.48
CA LEU A 33 -19.53 -13.54 7.49
C LEU A 33 -19.48 -14.49 8.68
N ASP A 34 -20.53 -15.27 8.92
CA ASP A 34 -20.55 -16.29 9.98
C ASP A 34 -19.51 -17.40 9.70
N ASP A 35 -19.32 -17.75 8.42
CA ASP A 35 -18.35 -18.76 8.01
C ASP A 35 -16.96 -18.17 7.76
N CYS A 36 -16.86 -17.06 7.02
CA CYS A 36 -15.56 -16.56 6.54
C CYS A 36 -14.90 -15.52 7.45
N LEU A 37 -15.61 -15.01 8.46
CA LEU A 37 -15.23 -13.95 9.42
C LEU A 37 -14.88 -12.58 8.81
N ARG A 38 -14.35 -12.54 7.59
CA ARG A 38 -13.96 -11.33 6.86
C ARG A 38 -14.25 -11.50 5.37
N CYS A 39 -14.72 -10.44 4.71
CA CYS A 39 -14.99 -10.46 3.27
C CYS A 39 -13.78 -10.85 2.43
N LEU A 40 -12.56 -10.49 2.84
CA LEU A 40 -11.34 -10.90 2.12
C LEU A 40 -11.10 -12.43 2.09
N ASN A 41 -11.78 -13.18 2.95
CA ASN A 41 -11.77 -14.65 2.96
C ASN A 41 -13.00 -15.25 2.26
N CYS A 42 -13.94 -14.42 1.77
CA CYS A 42 -15.17 -14.87 1.14
C CYS A 42 -14.91 -15.25 -0.33
N PRO A 43 -15.39 -16.41 -0.82
CA PRO A 43 -15.24 -16.81 -2.21
C PRO A 43 -15.78 -15.78 -3.23
N VAL A 44 -16.85 -15.06 -2.90
CA VAL A 44 -17.38 -14.00 -3.79
C VAL A 44 -16.45 -12.80 -3.88
N TYR A 45 -15.81 -12.41 -2.79
CA TYR A 45 -14.79 -11.37 -2.85
C TYR A 45 -13.61 -11.82 -3.70
N ALA A 46 -13.17 -13.06 -3.53
CA ALA A 46 -12.06 -13.62 -4.30
C ALA A 46 -12.35 -13.66 -5.81
N ASP A 47 -13.57 -14.07 -6.20
CA ASP A 47 -14.01 -14.08 -7.61
C ASP A 47 -13.99 -12.68 -8.23
N HIS A 48 -14.64 -11.71 -7.60
CA HIS A 48 -14.67 -10.34 -8.12
C HIS A 48 -13.29 -9.67 -8.12
N ALA A 49 -12.45 -9.96 -7.13
CA ALA A 49 -11.07 -9.47 -7.11
C ALA A 49 -10.25 -10.07 -8.25
N ALA A 50 -10.40 -11.37 -8.54
CA ALA A 50 -9.74 -12.03 -9.67
C ALA A 50 -10.21 -11.44 -11.01
N ARG A 51 -11.53 -11.29 -11.21
CA ARG A 51 -12.10 -10.68 -12.43
C ARG A 51 -11.60 -9.26 -12.66
N LEU A 52 -11.47 -8.46 -11.61
CA LEU A 52 -10.91 -7.11 -11.71
C LEU A 52 -9.42 -7.13 -12.07
N LEU A 53 -8.66 -8.08 -11.51
CA LEU A 53 -7.22 -8.24 -11.77
C LEU A 53 -6.93 -8.71 -13.20
N GLU A 54 -7.75 -9.62 -13.71
CA GLU A 54 -7.62 -10.21 -15.05
C GLU A 54 -8.28 -9.36 -16.15
N ARG A 55 -8.91 -8.24 -15.78
CA ARG A 55 -9.56 -7.32 -16.72
C ARG A 55 -8.54 -6.82 -17.75
N PRO A 56 -8.85 -6.88 -19.06
CA PRO A 56 -8.01 -6.27 -20.08
C PRO A 56 -7.91 -4.76 -19.83
N LEU A 57 -6.74 -4.18 -20.05
CA LEU A 57 -6.54 -2.73 -20.00
C LEU A 57 -6.62 -2.17 -21.41
N ASP A 58 -7.27 -1.02 -21.56
CA ASP A 58 -7.27 -0.33 -22.84
C ASP A 58 -5.93 0.41 -23.08
N ALA A 59 -5.73 0.89 -24.31
CA ALA A 59 -4.50 1.59 -24.69
C ALA A 59 -4.26 2.87 -23.89
N ALA A 60 -5.33 3.57 -23.45
CA ALA A 60 -5.22 4.80 -22.68
C ALA A 60 -4.81 4.50 -21.22
N GLU A 61 -5.38 3.47 -20.62
CA GLU A 61 -5.04 2.94 -19.30
C GLU A 61 -3.59 2.42 -19.27
N MET A 62 -3.18 1.68 -20.30
CA MET A 62 -1.79 1.23 -20.46
C MET A 62 -0.82 2.41 -20.56
N ALA A 63 -1.14 3.43 -21.36
CA ALA A 63 -0.30 4.61 -21.51
C ALA A 63 -0.19 5.41 -20.20
N GLU A 64 -1.27 5.50 -19.43
CA GLU A 64 -1.25 6.14 -18.11
C GLU A 64 -0.45 5.35 -17.08
N ALA A 65 -0.58 4.02 -17.05
CA ALA A 65 0.22 3.16 -16.20
C ALA A 65 1.73 3.31 -16.51
N ALA A 66 2.09 3.31 -17.80
CA ALA A 66 3.46 3.54 -18.24
C ALA A 66 3.98 4.90 -17.77
N ARG A 67 3.22 6.00 -17.91
CA ARG A 67 3.61 7.33 -17.42
C ARG A 67 3.91 7.34 -15.92
N ARG A 68 3.07 6.67 -15.10
CA ARG A 68 3.27 6.58 -13.65
C ARG A 68 4.54 5.82 -13.28
N MET A 69 4.85 4.75 -14.02
CA MET A 69 6.08 3.96 -13.81
C MET A 69 7.33 4.71 -14.28
N SER A 70 7.27 5.39 -15.43
CA SER A 70 8.39 6.18 -15.96
C SER A 70 8.78 7.37 -15.07
N GLY A 71 7.83 7.92 -14.30
CA GLY A 71 8.13 8.93 -13.27
C GLY A 71 9.00 8.39 -12.11
N PHE A 72 9.01 7.07 -11.90
CA PHE A 72 9.87 6.39 -10.94
C PHE A 72 11.26 6.14 -11.52
N ASP A 73 11.33 5.78 -12.80
CA ASP A 73 12.60 5.54 -13.50
C ASP A 73 13.37 6.83 -13.82
N THR A 74 12.71 7.97 -14.07
CA THR A 74 13.43 9.25 -14.22
C THR A 74 14.13 9.70 -12.94
N ALA A 75 13.62 9.30 -11.77
CA ALA A 75 14.32 9.49 -10.50
C ALA A 75 15.58 8.59 -10.38
N HIS A 76 15.65 7.48 -11.09
CA HIS A 76 16.83 6.58 -11.15
C HIS A 76 17.76 6.86 -12.33
N ALA A 77 17.27 7.28 -13.49
CA ALA A 77 18.06 7.55 -14.68
C ALA A 77 18.91 8.83 -14.55
N HIS A 78 18.50 9.78 -13.72
CA HIS A 78 19.32 10.96 -13.38
C HIS A 78 20.50 10.64 -12.43
N ALA A 79 20.71 9.37 -12.06
CA ALA A 79 21.91 8.94 -11.33
C ALA A 79 23.08 8.56 -12.25
N ALA A 80 22.87 8.48 -13.57
CA ALA A 80 23.92 8.08 -14.53
C ALA A 80 24.81 9.25 -14.99
N ASP A 81 24.46 10.50 -14.67
CA ASP A 81 25.22 11.68 -15.06
C ASP A 81 25.82 12.35 -13.81
N GLY A 82 27.04 11.94 -13.45
CA GLY A 82 28.06 12.75 -12.78
C GLY A 82 27.87 13.28 -11.36
N GLU A 83 26.67 13.24 -10.77
CA GLU A 83 26.44 13.69 -9.39
C GLU A 83 25.45 12.73 -8.71
N ALA A 84 25.98 11.77 -7.94
CA ALA A 84 25.16 10.86 -7.16
C ALA A 84 24.25 11.69 -6.25
N ARG A 85 22.97 11.81 -6.61
CA ARG A 85 21.96 12.49 -5.79
C ARG A 85 21.75 11.67 -4.53
N HIS A 86 22.44 12.04 -3.45
CA HIS A 86 22.28 11.44 -2.14
C HIS A 86 20.96 11.93 -1.54
N ALA A 87 19.88 11.19 -1.78
CA ALA A 87 18.60 11.46 -1.13
C ALA A 87 18.62 10.95 0.31
N ALA A 88 18.16 11.77 1.26
CA ALA A 88 18.08 11.44 2.67
C ALA A 88 16.79 11.98 3.29
N LEU A 89 16.26 11.29 4.29
CA LEU A 89 15.18 11.78 5.14
C LEU A 89 15.80 12.47 6.35
N ALA A 90 15.60 13.79 6.46
CA ALA A 90 15.94 14.55 7.65
C ALA A 90 14.82 14.46 8.69
N PHE A 91 15.18 14.25 9.96
CA PHE A 91 14.25 14.22 11.09
C PHE A 91 14.93 14.78 12.35
N ARG A 92 14.12 15.15 13.34
CA ARG A 92 14.60 15.75 14.58
C ARG A 92 14.39 14.81 15.77
N VAL A 93 15.41 14.67 16.60
CA VAL A 93 15.34 13.99 17.91
C VAL A 93 15.75 15.01 18.97
N ALA A 94 14.84 15.30 19.90
CA ALA A 94 14.99 16.45 20.81
C ALA A 94 15.32 17.74 20.02
N ASP A 95 16.50 18.30 20.21
CA ASP A 95 16.98 19.52 19.53
C ASP A 95 18.03 19.26 18.44
N GLU A 96 18.30 17.99 18.12
CA GLU A 96 19.29 17.59 17.13
C GLU A 96 18.64 17.20 15.80
N TRP A 97 19.24 17.66 14.69
CA TRP A 97 18.89 17.26 13.34
C TRP A 97 19.72 16.05 12.92
N LEU A 98 19.04 14.99 12.49
CA LEU A 98 19.61 13.75 12.00
C LEU A 98 19.09 13.47 10.59
N ALA A 99 19.81 12.63 9.83
CA ALA A 99 19.39 12.20 8.51
C ALA A 99 19.73 10.72 8.27
N LEU A 100 18.84 10.02 7.57
CA LEU A 100 19.07 8.66 7.09
C LEU A 100 19.03 8.61 5.56
N PRO A 101 19.94 7.89 4.89
CA PRO A 101 19.86 7.68 3.45
C PRO A 101 18.51 7.09 3.04
N ILE A 102 17.91 7.57 1.96
CA ILE A 102 16.59 7.10 1.55
C ILE A 102 16.58 5.60 1.25
N GLY A 103 17.72 5.03 0.80
CA GLY A 103 17.85 3.61 0.49
C GLY A 103 17.72 2.67 1.70
N VAL A 104 17.90 3.17 2.93
CA VAL A 104 17.67 2.37 4.15
C VAL A 104 16.26 2.56 4.72
N LEU A 105 15.53 3.58 4.27
CA LEU A 105 14.18 3.88 4.74
C LEU A 105 13.17 2.98 4.01
N ARG A 106 12.50 2.11 4.77
CA ARG A 106 11.46 1.23 4.23
C ARG A 106 10.07 1.87 4.24
N GLU A 107 9.71 2.56 5.31
CA GLU A 107 8.40 3.18 5.48
C GLU A 107 8.41 4.24 6.59
N ILE A 108 7.55 5.25 6.44
CA ILE A 108 7.22 6.21 7.50
C ILE A 108 5.81 5.89 7.97
N ALA A 109 5.68 5.66 9.27
CA ALA A 109 4.42 5.30 9.90
C ALA A 109 4.07 6.31 10.99
N GLY A 110 2.78 6.62 11.15
CA GLY A 110 2.30 7.29 12.36
C GLY A 110 2.57 6.46 13.61
N THR A 111 2.61 7.13 14.76
CA THR A 111 2.82 6.51 16.09
C THR A 111 1.79 5.42 16.37
N ARG A 112 2.23 4.31 16.95
CA ARG A 112 1.41 3.15 17.27
C ARG A 112 1.75 2.62 18.67
N PRO A 113 0.85 1.85 19.30
CA PRO A 113 1.16 1.18 20.54
C PRO A 113 2.41 0.30 20.41
N ILE A 114 3.35 0.45 21.33
CA ILE A 114 4.54 -0.41 21.45
C ILE A 114 4.27 -1.39 22.58
N HIS A 115 4.31 -2.68 22.28
CA HIS A 115 4.14 -3.74 23.27
C HIS A 115 5.49 -4.15 23.83
N SER A 116 5.65 -4.12 25.16
CA SER A 116 6.90 -4.48 25.81
C SER A 116 7.25 -5.95 25.59
N LEU A 117 8.54 -6.23 25.43
CA LEU A 117 9.05 -7.59 25.44
C LEU A 117 9.47 -7.98 26.87
N PRO A 118 9.16 -9.21 27.33
CA PRO A 118 9.75 -9.74 28.56
C PRO A 118 11.26 -9.98 28.37
N HIS A 119 12.02 -9.95 29.47
CA HIS A 119 13.48 -10.18 29.46
C HIS A 119 14.27 -9.27 28.48
N ARG A 120 13.93 -7.98 28.44
CA ARG A 120 14.65 -6.98 27.63
C ARG A 120 16.14 -7.00 27.96
N ARG A 121 16.96 -7.33 26.95
CA ARG A 121 18.43 -7.38 27.06
C ARG A 121 19.10 -6.01 26.91
N HIS A 122 18.43 -5.03 26.32
CA HIS A 122 19.00 -3.71 26.04
C HIS A 122 17.99 -2.59 26.29
N SER A 123 18.42 -1.50 26.92
CA SER A 123 17.57 -0.36 27.32
C SER A 123 16.96 0.39 26.13
N ALA A 124 17.68 0.46 25.00
CA ALA A 124 17.18 1.07 23.78
C ALA A 124 15.97 0.32 23.17
N VAL A 125 15.80 -0.99 23.46
CA VAL A 125 14.68 -1.76 22.92
C VAL A 125 13.42 -1.46 23.74
N ARG A 126 12.48 -0.72 23.14
CA ARG A 126 11.22 -0.38 23.79
C ARG A 126 10.24 -1.54 23.74
N GLY A 127 10.27 -2.33 22.67
CA GLY A 127 9.40 -3.50 22.50
C GLY A 127 9.18 -3.86 21.03
N VAL A 128 7.97 -4.30 20.70
CA VAL A 128 7.54 -4.61 19.34
C VAL A 128 6.32 -3.77 18.94
N VAL A 129 6.24 -3.46 17.65
CA VAL A 129 5.13 -2.71 17.04
C VAL A 129 4.66 -3.45 15.79
N ASN A 130 3.35 -3.47 15.55
CA ASN A 130 2.78 -4.02 14.33
C ASN A 130 2.82 -2.98 13.21
N ILE A 131 3.57 -3.30 12.15
CA ILE A 131 3.55 -2.55 10.90
C ILE A 131 2.99 -3.40 9.77
N ARG A 132 1.75 -3.06 9.36
CA ARG A 132 1.02 -3.73 8.26
C ARG A 132 0.98 -5.26 8.40
N GLY A 133 0.68 -5.74 9.61
CA GLY A 133 0.61 -7.17 9.92
C GLY A 133 1.97 -7.80 10.28
N THR A 134 3.08 -7.08 10.13
CA THR A 134 4.42 -7.57 10.47
C THR A 134 4.87 -7.00 11.81
N LEU A 135 5.34 -7.85 12.73
CA LEU A 135 5.96 -7.38 13.98
C LEU A 135 7.37 -6.87 13.71
N ARG A 136 7.67 -5.65 14.17
CA ARG A 136 8.98 -5.00 14.05
C ARG A 136 9.47 -4.58 15.43
N ILE A 137 10.79 -4.62 15.66
CA ILE A 137 11.41 -4.15 16.90
C ILE A 137 11.35 -2.61 16.92
N ALA A 138 10.84 -2.05 18.01
CA ALA A 138 10.85 -0.63 18.26
C ALA A 138 12.03 -0.27 19.16
N ILE A 139 12.92 0.60 18.67
CA ILE A 139 14.06 1.14 19.43
C ILE A 139 13.86 2.62 19.73
N SER A 140 14.37 3.07 20.88
CA SER A 140 14.56 4.49 21.19
C SER A 140 15.96 4.92 20.77
N ILE A 141 16.05 6.08 20.13
CA ILE A 141 17.31 6.74 19.75
C ILE A 141 17.52 8.06 20.52
N GLY A 142 16.72 8.27 21.57
CA GLY A 142 16.81 9.35 22.55
C GLY A 142 16.32 8.88 23.91
#